data_AF-A0A8T1YBP3-F1
#
_entry.id   AF-A0A8T1YBP3-F1
#
_cell.length_a   1.000
_cell.length_b   1.000
_cell.length_c   1.000
_cell.angle_alpha   90.00
_cell.angle_beta   90.00
_cell.angle_gamma   90.00
#
_symmetry.space_group_name_H-M   'P 1'
#
loop_
_entity.id
_entity.type
_entity.pdbx_description
1 polymer ?
#
loop_
_entity_poly.entity_id
_entity_poly.type
_entity_poly.pdbx_seq_one_letter_code
_entity_poly.pdbx_strand_id
1 'polypeptide(L)'
;MKEYWTSLASLLGVLAFCQSLMNSVFPPELRFAFLKLFNRVFKLFSTFCYFDITEIDGVNTNELYNAVQLYLSSSVSIAGNRLSLTRAVNSSSVTFGLSNNDSIVDTFNTVTVVWEHIVTQRQTQTFAWRPMPEEKRGFTLRIKKKDKNLILDSYLDYIMEKANEIRRMNQDRLLYTNSRGGSLDSRGLPWESVPFKHPSTFDTLAMDPVKKQQIMEDLTDFAECQSFYERTGRAWKRGYLLYGPPGTGKSSMIAAMANYLRYDIYDLELTEVKSNSELRKLLMKTSSKSIIVIEDIDCSINLTNRNKKQSTGSYNEPEMLTGSGLGDDFARGFLCSRRITLRSLILHCLEVEEWICIYT
;
A
#
# COMPACT_ATOMS: atom_id res chain seq x y z
N MET A 1 -23.20 20.70 56.30
CA MET A 1 -22.00 19.86 56.05
C MET A 1 -21.92 18.63 56.95
N LYS A 2 -22.04 18.72 58.29
CA LYS A 2 -21.95 17.55 59.19
C LYS A 2 -22.95 16.42 58.87
N GLU A 3 -24.19 16.74 58.50
CA GLU A 3 -25.23 15.75 58.15
C GLU A 3 -24.92 14.96 56.86
N TYR A 4 -24.25 15.58 55.89
CA TYR A 4 -23.79 14.89 54.68
C TYR A 4 -22.70 13.87 55.01
N TRP A 5 -21.77 14.23 55.90
CA TRP A 5 -20.70 13.31 56.33
C TRP A 5 -21.25 12.13 57.14
N THR A 6 -22.27 12.34 57.97
CA THR A 6 -22.91 11.25 58.73
C THR A 6 -23.74 10.33 57.82
N SER A 7 -24.48 10.91 56.86
CA SER A 7 -25.21 10.12 55.86
C SER A 7 -24.25 9.29 55.00
N LEU A 8 -23.16 9.90 54.53
CA LEU A 8 -22.12 9.21 53.75
C LEU A 8 -21.41 8.12 54.57
N ALA A 9 -21.09 8.37 55.84
CA ALA A 9 -20.51 7.37 56.73
C ALA A 9 -21.46 6.19 56.98
N SER A 10 -22.76 6.45 57.15
CA SER A 10 -23.77 5.41 57.30
C SER A 10 -23.92 4.57 56.02
N LEU A 11 -23.89 5.21 54.84
CA LEU A 11 -23.93 4.55 53.55
C LEU A 11 -22.70 3.65 53.34
N LEU A 12 -21.51 4.15 53.68
CA LEU A 12 -20.26 3.39 53.62
C LEU A 12 -20.27 2.21 54.58
N GLY A 13 -20.84 2.37 55.78
CA GLY A 13 -21.03 1.28 56.74
C GLY A 13 -21.95 0.17 56.21
N VAL A 14 -23.06 0.55 55.58
CA VAL A 14 -23.97 -0.41 54.92
C VAL A 14 -23.27 -1.12 53.76
N LEU A 15 -22.54 -0.39 52.92
CA LEU A 15 -21.79 -0.98 51.80
C LEU A 15 -20.70 -1.95 52.28
N ALA A 16 -19.96 -1.61 53.32
CA ALA A 16 -18.94 -2.47 53.92
C ALA A 16 -19.55 -3.74 54.54
N PHE A 17 -20.70 -3.59 55.22
CA PHE A 17 -21.45 -4.74 55.75
C PHE A 17 -21.97 -5.64 54.64
N CYS A 18 -22.56 -5.08 53.57
CA CYS A 18 -23.01 -5.84 52.41
C CYS A 18 -21.85 -6.52 51.67
N GLN A 19 -20.70 -5.86 51.53
CA GLN A 19 -19.49 -6.44 50.96
C GLN A 19 -18.98 -7.61 51.81
N SER A 20 -18.99 -7.47 53.14
CA SER A 20 -18.60 -8.54 54.07
C SER A 20 -19.57 -9.73 54.01
N LEU A 21 -20.88 -9.46 53.94
CA LEU A 21 -21.91 -10.49 53.80
C LEU A 21 -21.77 -11.23 52.46
N MET A 22 -21.57 -10.50 51.36
CA MET A 22 -21.23 -11.10 50.06
C MET A 22 -19.97 -11.96 50.17
N ASN A 23 -18.98 -11.47 50.92
CA ASN A 23 -17.70 -12.13 51.12
C ASN A 23 -17.75 -13.39 52.00
N SER A 24 -18.74 -13.51 52.87
CA SER A 24 -18.91 -14.64 53.79
C SER A 24 -19.93 -15.67 53.31
N VAL A 25 -20.95 -15.24 52.56
CA VAL A 25 -22.10 -16.10 52.19
C VAL A 25 -21.91 -16.76 50.83
N PHE A 26 -21.27 -16.08 49.87
CA PHE A 26 -21.12 -16.60 48.51
C PHE A 26 -19.71 -17.14 48.27
N PRO A 27 -19.52 -18.40 47.87
CA PRO A 27 -18.25 -18.91 47.36
C PRO A 27 -17.69 -18.02 46.22
N PRO A 28 -16.36 -17.93 46.06
CA PRO A 28 -15.74 -17.12 45.01
C PRO A 28 -16.21 -17.52 43.60
N GLU A 29 -16.52 -18.80 43.36
CA GLU A 29 -17.04 -19.26 42.06
C GLU A 29 -18.45 -18.70 41.78
N LEU A 30 -19.32 -18.64 42.80
CA LEU A 30 -20.67 -18.09 42.66
C LEU A 30 -20.66 -16.57 42.48
N ARG A 31 -19.71 -15.85 43.09
CA ARG A 31 -19.53 -14.41 42.82
C ARG A 31 -19.09 -14.16 41.38
N PHE A 32 -18.16 -14.95 40.88
CA PHE A 32 -17.72 -14.84 39.49
C PHE A 32 -18.85 -15.17 38.52
N ALA A 33 -19.62 -16.24 38.80
CA ALA A 33 -20.79 -16.60 38.02
C ALA A 33 -21.86 -15.51 38.03
N PHE A 34 -22.12 -14.91 39.20
CA PHE A 34 -23.06 -13.80 39.36
C PHE A 34 -22.59 -12.57 38.58
N LEU A 35 -21.32 -12.16 38.70
CA LEU A 35 -20.77 -11.04 37.93
C LEU A 35 -20.83 -11.30 36.42
N LYS A 36 -20.55 -12.53 35.98
CA LYS A 36 -20.65 -12.92 34.57
C LYS A 36 -22.10 -12.87 34.08
N LEU A 37 -23.05 -13.35 34.89
CA LEU A 37 -24.48 -13.31 34.59
C LEU A 37 -25.00 -11.87 34.57
N PHE A 38 -24.65 -11.08 35.57
CA PHE A 38 -24.99 -9.66 35.68
C PHE A 38 -24.44 -8.88 34.48
N ASN A 39 -23.16 -9.07 34.14
CA ASN A 39 -22.57 -8.48 32.94
C ASN A 39 -23.28 -8.94 31.66
N ARG A 40 -23.78 -10.18 31.59
CA ARG A 40 -24.55 -10.67 30.44
C ARG A 40 -25.92 -10.00 30.34
N VAL A 41 -26.61 -9.83 31.46
CA VAL A 41 -27.90 -9.14 31.55
C VAL A 41 -27.74 -7.66 31.19
N PHE A 42 -26.75 -6.97 31.76
CA PHE A 42 -26.47 -5.57 31.43
C PHE A 42 -26.06 -5.37 29.97
N LYS A 43 -25.33 -6.33 29.36
CA LYS A 43 -25.01 -6.30 27.92
C LYS A 43 -26.25 -6.42 27.03
N LEU A 44 -27.32 -7.10 27.48
CA LEU A 44 -28.59 -7.16 26.75
C LEU A 44 -29.27 -5.79 26.72
N PHE A 45 -29.26 -5.07 27.86
CA PHE A 45 -29.80 -3.70 27.96
C PHE A 45 -28.89 -2.61 27.37
N SER A 46 -27.62 -2.91 27.09
CA SER A 46 -26.72 -1.97 26.43
C SER A 46 -27.29 -1.54 25.09
N THR A 47 -27.38 -0.22 24.86
CA THR A 47 -27.72 0.34 23.54
C THR A 47 -26.55 0.27 22.56
N PHE A 48 -25.34 0.04 23.07
CA PHE A 48 -24.10 0.05 22.30
C PHE A 48 -23.53 -1.36 22.06
N CYS A 49 -22.88 -1.51 20.92
CA CYS A 49 -21.96 -2.58 20.58
C CYS A 49 -20.53 -2.09 20.74
N TYR A 50 -19.64 -3.01 21.09
CA TYR A 50 -18.22 -2.77 21.28
C TYR A 50 -17.47 -3.75 20.38
N PHE A 51 -16.48 -3.25 19.63
CA PHE A 51 -15.61 -4.05 18.79
C PHE A 51 -14.16 -3.80 19.19
N ASP A 52 -13.49 -4.85 19.64
CA ASP A 52 -12.11 -4.77 20.12
C ASP A 52 -11.16 -5.19 18.99
N ILE A 53 -10.21 -4.31 18.68
CA ILE A 53 -9.17 -4.49 17.68
C ILE A 53 -7.84 -4.52 18.41
N THR A 54 -7.24 -5.70 18.52
CA THR A 54 -5.95 -5.88 19.21
C THR A 54 -4.78 -5.59 18.29
N GLU A 55 -3.68 -5.06 18.84
CA GLU A 55 -2.43 -4.78 18.10
C GLU A 55 -1.81 -6.04 17.47
N ILE A 56 -1.91 -7.17 18.18
CA ILE A 56 -1.36 -8.45 17.74
C ILE A 56 -2.52 -9.39 17.45
N ASP A 57 -2.50 -10.00 16.27
CA ASP A 57 -3.36 -11.13 15.90
C ASP A 57 -2.49 -12.38 15.68
N GLY A 58 -2.55 -13.29 16.65
CA GLY A 58 -1.67 -14.46 16.70
C GLY A 58 -0.19 -14.08 16.79
N VAL A 59 0.54 -14.23 15.68
CA VAL A 59 1.99 -13.97 15.57
C VAL A 59 2.28 -12.64 14.85
N ASN A 60 1.31 -12.12 14.09
CA ASN A 60 1.50 -10.94 13.26
C ASN A 60 0.89 -9.72 13.92
N THR A 61 1.34 -8.54 13.51
CA THR A 61 0.65 -7.29 13.84
C THR A 61 -0.65 -7.21 13.04
N ASN A 62 -1.70 -6.71 13.66
CA ASN A 62 -2.99 -6.57 13.03
C ASN A 62 -2.98 -5.38 12.06
N GLU A 63 -3.18 -5.62 10.77
CA GLU A 63 -3.19 -4.57 9.76
C GLU A 63 -4.28 -3.53 9.99
N LEU A 64 -5.45 -3.97 10.47
CA LEU A 64 -6.57 -3.09 10.80
C LEU A 64 -6.21 -2.18 11.98
N TYR A 65 -5.52 -2.71 13.00
CA TYR A 65 -5.02 -1.89 14.10
C TYR A 65 -4.09 -0.79 13.61
N ASN A 66 -3.12 -1.13 12.76
CA ASN A 66 -2.18 -0.17 12.19
C ASN A 66 -2.90 0.88 11.31
N ALA A 67 -3.97 0.49 10.62
CA ALA A 67 -4.77 1.40 9.81
C ALA A 67 -5.58 2.37 10.67
N VAL A 68 -6.28 1.85 11.68
CA VAL A 68 -7.04 2.66 12.65
C VAL A 68 -6.11 3.63 13.38
N GLN A 69 -4.95 3.17 13.86
CA GLN A 69 -3.99 4.03 14.53
C GLN A 69 -3.57 5.22 13.66
N LEU A 70 -3.29 4.96 12.38
CA LEU A 70 -2.86 5.98 11.44
C LEU A 70 -4.02 6.90 11.02
N TYR A 71 -5.21 6.36 10.80
CA TYR A 71 -6.40 7.16 10.51
C TYR A 71 -6.73 8.11 11.66
N LEU A 72 -6.83 7.57 12.88
CA LEU A 72 -7.07 8.37 14.07
C LEU A 72 -5.96 9.38 14.27
N SER A 73 -4.69 9.06 13.96
CA SER A 73 -3.60 10.03 14.10
C SER A 73 -3.80 11.33 13.34
N SER A 74 -4.36 11.25 12.13
CA SER A 74 -4.66 12.42 11.32
C SER A 74 -5.76 13.28 11.96
N SER A 75 -6.77 12.64 12.55
CA SER A 75 -7.90 13.31 13.19
C SER A 75 -7.56 13.87 14.57
N VAL A 76 -6.77 13.12 15.36
CA VAL A 76 -6.40 13.49 16.74
C VAL A 76 -5.39 14.64 16.74
N SER A 77 -4.57 14.80 15.69
CA SER A 77 -3.63 15.93 15.56
C SER A 77 -4.29 17.31 15.69
N ILE A 78 -5.59 17.39 15.38
CA ILE A 78 -6.39 18.62 15.41
C ILE A 78 -7.11 18.82 16.77
N ALA A 79 -7.44 17.75 17.48
CA ALA A 79 -8.40 17.77 18.60
C ALA A 79 -7.83 17.30 19.96
N GLY A 80 -6.66 16.66 20.00
CA GLY A 80 -6.16 15.98 21.20
C GLY A 80 -5.43 16.89 22.19
N ASN A 81 -5.73 16.72 23.49
CA ASN A 81 -4.99 17.38 24.59
C ASN A 81 -3.71 16.64 24.98
N ARG A 82 -3.59 15.34 24.66
CA ARG A 82 -2.40 14.51 24.94
C ARG A 82 -2.19 13.51 23.81
N LEU A 83 -1.01 13.58 23.18
CA LEU A 83 -0.68 12.80 21.99
C LEU A 83 0.59 11.97 22.24
N SER A 84 0.66 10.77 21.66
CA SER A 84 1.92 10.05 21.49
C SER A 84 2.52 10.40 20.13
N LEU A 85 3.84 10.45 20.01
CA LEU A 85 4.53 10.79 18.76
C LEU A 85 5.32 9.58 18.30
N THR A 86 5.10 9.17 17.05
CA THR A 86 5.85 8.07 16.42
C THR A 86 6.33 8.49 15.03
N ARG A 87 7.41 7.87 14.56
CA ARG A 87 7.91 8.06 13.21
C ARG A 87 8.09 6.70 12.56
N ALA A 88 7.46 6.50 11.41
CA ALA A 88 7.57 5.25 10.68
C ALA A 88 8.97 5.08 10.07
N VAL A 89 9.41 3.83 9.91
CA VAL A 89 10.64 3.49 9.19
C VAL A 89 10.49 3.95 7.74
N ASN A 90 11.47 4.68 7.21
CA ASN A 90 11.44 5.29 5.86
C ASN A 90 10.41 6.40 5.66
N SER A 91 9.92 7.03 6.74
CA SER A 91 9.09 8.24 6.66
C SER A 91 9.84 9.46 7.20
N SER A 92 9.68 10.59 6.52
CA SER A 92 10.13 11.90 6.98
C SER A 92 9.12 12.59 7.90
N SER A 93 7.86 12.14 7.93
CA SER A 93 6.81 12.74 8.75
C SER A 93 6.62 12.03 10.09
N VAL A 94 6.17 12.82 11.07
CA VAL A 94 5.82 12.36 12.42
C VAL A 94 4.32 12.08 12.45
N THR A 95 3.92 10.95 13.04
CA THR A 95 2.55 10.50 13.21
C THR A 95 2.13 10.67 14.69
N PHE A 96 0.91 11.14 14.93
CA PHE A 96 0.37 11.41 16.28
C PHE A 96 -0.52 10.27 16.76
N GLY A 97 -0.13 9.43 17.71
CA GLY A 97 -1.02 8.42 18.28
C GLY A 97 -1.93 8.98 19.39
N LEU A 98 -3.09 8.36 19.57
CA LEU A 98 -3.95 8.61 20.73
C LEU A 98 -3.22 8.20 22.02
N SER A 99 -3.32 8.99 23.08
CA SER A 99 -2.68 8.67 24.37
C SER A 99 -3.36 7.47 25.06
N ASN A 100 -2.70 6.89 26.06
CA ASN A 100 -3.20 5.70 26.74
C ASN A 100 -4.55 5.99 27.43
N ASN A 101 -5.56 5.16 27.17
CA ASN A 101 -6.91 5.24 27.73
C ASN A 101 -7.64 6.54 27.41
N ASP A 102 -7.28 7.18 26.30
CA ASP A 102 -7.99 8.35 25.79
C ASP A 102 -9.03 7.91 24.75
N SER A 103 -10.03 8.76 24.53
CA SER A 103 -11.14 8.48 23.63
C SER A 103 -11.37 9.61 22.64
N ILE A 104 -11.66 9.26 21.40
CA ILE A 104 -11.97 10.21 20.33
C ILE A 104 -13.33 9.90 19.72
N VAL A 105 -14.10 10.96 19.46
CA VAL A 105 -15.39 10.87 18.78
C VAL A 105 -15.15 11.17 17.30
N ASP A 106 -15.67 10.31 16.45
CA ASP A 106 -15.64 10.48 15.00
C ASP A 106 -17.06 10.41 14.43
N THR A 107 -17.27 10.99 13.25
CA THR A 107 -18.58 11.05 12.58
C THR A 107 -18.46 10.58 11.14
N PHE A 108 -19.20 9.52 10.81
CA PHE A 108 -19.25 8.95 9.47
C PHE A 108 -20.70 8.81 9.00
N ASN A 109 -21.02 9.35 7.82
CA ASN A 109 -22.39 9.34 7.25
C ASN A 109 -23.46 9.77 8.27
N THR A 110 -23.20 10.84 9.04
CA THR A 110 -24.05 11.39 10.12
C THR A 110 -24.18 10.53 11.39
N VAL A 111 -23.56 9.35 11.44
CA VAL A 111 -23.51 8.50 12.62
C VAL A 111 -22.24 8.80 13.42
N THR A 112 -22.42 9.07 14.71
CA THR A 112 -21.31 9.29 15.65
C THR A 112 -20.80 7.95 16.18
N VAL A 113 -19.50 7.73 16.07
CA VAL A 113 -18.79 6.58 16.64
C VAL A 113 -17.75 7.06 17.64
N VAL A 114 -17.42 6.21 18.62
CA VAL A 114 -16.39 6.55 19.62
C VAL A 114 -15.31 5.48 19.61
N TRP A 115 -14.07 5.94 19.50
CA TRP A 115 -12.87 5.15 19.58
C TRP A 115 -12.20 5.34 20.93
N GLU A 116 -11.72 4.27 21.52
CA GLU A 116 -10.97 4.29 22.78
C GLU A 116 -9.68 3.49 22.61
N HIS A 117 -8.54 4.07 22.99
CA HIS A 117 -7.26 3.37 22.95
C HIS A 117 -6.98 2.72 24.31
N ILE A 118 -7.06 1.39 24.37
CA ILE A 118 -6.92 0.62 25.60
C ILE A 118 -5.51 0.06 25.71
N VAL A 119 -4.84 0.38 26.82
CA VAL A 119 -3.53 -0.19 27.18
C VAL A 119 -3.64 -0.90 28.52
N THR A 120 -3.45 -2.22 28.51
CA THR A 120 -3.53 -3.06 29.71
C THR A 120 -2.19 -3.73 29.98
N GLN A 121 -1.68 -3.68 31.21
CA GLN A 121 -0.47 -4.43 31.58
C GLN A 121 -0.74 -5.94 31.55
N ARG A 122 0.16 -6.69 30.91
CA ARG A 122 0.20 -8.14 30.98
C ARG A 122 0.94 -8.56 32.24
N GLN A 123 0.45 -9.62 32.88
CA GLN A 123 1.23 -10.32 33.89
C GLN A 123 2.46 -10.94 33.21
N THR A 124 3.65 -10.63 33.71
CA THR A 124 4.92 -11.18 33.25
C THR A 124 4.89 -12.70 33.37
N GLN A 125 5.02 -13.40 32.25
CA GLN A 125 5.19 -14.85 32.27
C GLN A 125 6.66 -15.16 32.55
N THR A 126 6.91 -15.97 33.58
CA THR A 126 8.26 -16.37 34.04
C THR A 126 9.04 -17.20 33.01
N PHE A 127 8.34 -17.82 32.06
CA PHE A 127 8.95 -18.53 30.94
C PHE A 127 8.19 -18.20 29.66
N ALA A 128 8.85 -17.52 28.74
CA ALA A 128 8.37 -17.33 27.38
C ALA A 128 9.55 -17.54 26.41
N TRP A 129 9.39 -18.46 25.45
CA TRP A 129 10.36 -18.67 24.36
C TRP A 129 10.47 -17.45 23.43
N ARG A 130 9.59 -16.45 23.59
CA ARG A 130 9.69 -15.13 22.99
C ARG A 130 9.35 -14.04 24.01
N PRO A 131 10.13 -12.95 24.08
CA PRO A 131 9.72 -11.79 24.87
C PRO A 131 8.45 -11.19 24.25
N MET A 132 7.32 -11.33 24.94
CA MET A 132 6.11 -10.59 24.59
C MET A 132 6.17 -9.20 25.22
N PRO A 133 5.64 -8.16 24.55
CA PRO A 133 5.54 -6.84 25.15
C PRO A 133 4.73 -6.92 26.45
N GLU A 134 5.19 -6.18 27.45
CA GLU A 134 4.59 -6.09 28.80
C GLU A 134 3.20 -5.46 28.77
N GLU A 135 2.87 -4.74 27.70
CA GLU A 135 1.58 -4.09 27.50
C GLU A 135 0.79 -4.79 26.39
N LYS A 136 -0.51 -4.97 26.61
CA LYS A 136 -1.48 -5.29 25.57
C LYS A 136 -2.15 -4.01 25.14
N ARG A 137 -1.96 -3.62 23.88
CA ARG A 137 -2.60 -2.45 23.28
C ARG A 137 -3.71 -2.87 22.31
N GLY A 138 -4.72 -2.04 22.21
CA GLY A 138 -5.86 -2.26 21.34
C GLY A 138 -6.72 -1.02 21.21
N PHE A 139 -7.57 -0.98 20.19
CA PHE A 139 -8.62 0.00 20.05
C PHE A 139 -9.97 -0.66 20.28
N THR A 140 -10.87 0.04 20.98
CA THR A 140 -12.26 -0.36 21.10
C THR A 140 -13.14 0.64 20.38
N LEU A 141 -13.94 0.14 19.44
CA LEU A 141 -14.93 0.89 18.69
C LEU A 141 -16.30 0.71 19.33
N ARG A 142 -16.92 1.83 19.74
CA ARG A 142 -18.25 1.89 20.34
C ARG A 142 -19.25 2.48 19.36
N ILE A 143 -20.26 1.68 18.98
CA ILE A 143 -21.31 2.04 18.02
C ILE A 143 -22.70 1.73 18.60
N LYS A 144 -23.74 2.49 18.25
CA LYS A 144 -25.13 2.15 18.61
C LYS A 144 -25.59 0.88 17.88
N LYS A 145 -26.25 -0.04 18.59
CA LYS A 145 -26.73 -1.32 18.03
C LYS A 145 -27.59 -1.18 16.77
N LYS A 146 -28.38 -0.10 16.68
CA LYS A 146 -29.27 0.20 15.54
C LYS A 146 -28.50 0.47 14.24
N ASP A 147 -27.34 1.10 14.35
CA ASP A 147 -26.58 1.60 13.20
C ASP A 147 -25.51 0.60 12.75
N LYS A 148 -25.20 -0.41 13.58
CA LYS A 148 -24.15 -1.41 13.35
C LYS A 148 -24.14 -1.96 11.92
N ASN A 149 -25.25 -2.57 11.49
CA ASN A 149 -25.30 -3.28 10.20
C ASN A 149 -25.28 -2.32 9.00
N LEU A 150 -25.58 -1.04 9.23
CA LEU A 150 -25.60 -0.04 8.18
C LEU A 150 -24.20 0.51 7.90
N ILE A 151 -23.41 0.73 8.96
CA ILE A 151 -22.14 1.48 8.82
C ILE A 151 -20.88 0.65 8.99
N LEU A 152 -20.90 -0.46 9.74
CA LEU A 152 -19.67 -1.08 10.25
C LEU A 152 -18.68 -1.43 9.13
N ASP A 153 -19.13 -2.20 8.14
CA ASP A 153 -18.24 -2.67 7.06
C ASP A 153 -17.77 -1.49 6.20
N SER A 154 -18.70 -0.64 5.76
CA SER A 154 -18.37 0.56 4.96
C SER A 154 -17.44 1.55 5.68
N TYR A 155 -17.53 1.64 7.00
CA TYR A 155 -16.70 2.55 7.79
C TYR A 155 -15.30 1.98 7.99
N LEU A 156 -15.18 0.66 8.20
CA LEU A 156 -13.86 0.00 8.28
C LEU A 156 -13.13 0.05 6.93
N ASP A 157 -13.85 -0.16 5.82
CA ASP A 157 -13.30 -0.01 4.48
C ASP A 157 -12.83 1.42 4.21
N TYR A 158 -13.64 2.41 4.59
CA TYR A 158 -13.27 3.82 4.52
C TYR A 158 -12.02 4.15 5.34
N ILE A 159 -11.91 3.64 6.58
CA ILE A 159 -10.72 3.80 7.41
C ILE A 159 -9.50 3.18 6.76
N MET A 160 -9.63 1.97 6.20
CA MET A 160 -8.53 1.29 5.52
C MET A 160 -8.06 2.08 4.30
N GLU A 161 -8.98 2.60 3.49
CA GLU A 161 -8.68 3.44 2.35
C GLU A 161 -7.97 4.74 2.76
N LYS A 162 -8.52 5.48 3.74
CA LYS A 162 -7.91 6.71 4.27
C LYS A 162 -6.57 6.47 4.92
N ALA A 163 -6.41 5.38 5.66
CA ALA A 163 -5.12 5.02 6.23
C ALA A 163 -4.10 4.74 5.11
N ASN A 164 -4.50 4.05 4.04
CA ASN A 164 -3.63 3.80 2.90
C ASN A 164 -3.27 5.09 2.14
N GLU A 165 -4.19 6.05 2.01
CA GLU A 165 -3.89 7.39 1.49
C GLU A 165 -2.82 8.10 2.35
N ILE A 166 -3.02 8.14 3.67
CA ILE A 166 -2.08 8.78 4.60
C ILE A 166 -0.70 8.10 4.56
N ARG A 167 -0.64 6.76 4.50
CA ARG A 167 0.63 6.02 4.35
C ARG A 167 1.37 6.49 3.11
N ARG A 168 0.67 6.57 1.97
CA ARG A 168 1.26 7.02 0.70
C ARG A 168 1.76 8.46 0.77
N MET A 169 1.02 9.35 1.42
CA MET A 169 1.45 10.74 1.59
C MET A 169 2.71 10.87 2.46
N ASN A 170 2.83 10.02 3.48
CA ASN A 170 3.89 10.07 4.49
C ASN A 170 5.11 9.20 4.16
N GLN A 171 4.98 8.23 3.25
CA GLN A 171 6.07 7.34 2.87
C GLN A 171 7.00 8.03 1.87
N ASP A 172 8.31 7.94 2.10
CA ASP A 172 9.28 8.35 1.10
C ASP A 172 9.14 7.40 -0.12
N ARG A 173 9.08 7.96 -1.33
CA ARG A 173 9.04 7.17 -2.57
C ARG A 173 10.27 6.29 -2.67
N LEU A 174 10.13 5.15 -3.32
CA LEU A 174 11.23 4.22 -3.57
C LEU A 174 11.56 4.16 -5.06
N LEU A 175 12.86 4.04 -5.35
CA LEU A 175 13.39 3.66 -6.65
C LEU A 175 13.76 2.19 -6.57
N TYR A 176 13.18 1.39 -7.46
CA TYR A 176 13.42 -0.02 -7.58
C TYR A 176 14.25 -0.31 -8.83
N THR A 177 15.28 -1.13 -8.69
CA THR A 177 16.13 -1.60 -9.79
C THR A 177 16.14 -3.12 -9.77
N ASN A 178 16.11 -3.76 -10.94
CA ASN A 178 16.26 -5.21 -11.00
C ASN A 178 17.70 -5.63 -10.69
N SER A 179 17.88 -6.75 -10.02
CA SER A 179 19.21 -7.25 -9.63
C SER A 179 19.97 -7.85 -10.81
N ARG A 180 21.27 -7.54 -10.87
CA ARG A 180 22.23 -8.06 -11.85
C ARG A 180 22.17 -9.57 -12.00
N GLY A 181 21.83 -10.02 -13.21
CA GLY A 181 21.89 -11.41 -13.62
C GLY A 181 20.72 -12.29 -13.18
N GLY A 182 19.62 -11.70 -12.72
CA GLY A 182 18.41 -12.42 -12.31
C GLY A 182 18.49 -13.04 -10.92
N SER A 183 19.53 -12.67 -10.14
CA SER A 183 19.64 -13.06 -8.74
C SER A 183 18.50 -12.43 -7.95
N LEU A 184 17.96 -13.16 -6.99
CA LEU A 184 17.03 -12.57 -6.03
C LEU A 184 17.84 -11.91 -4.90
N ASP A 185 17.28 -10.87 -4.29
CA ASP A 185 17.82 -10.31 -3.06
C ASP A 185 17.82 -11.37 -1.93
N SER A 186 18.41 -11.04 -0.77
CA SER A 186 18.44 -11.94 0.38
C SER A 186 17.06 -12.36 0.89
N ARG A 187 15.98 -11.72 0.42
CA ARG A 187 14.57 -11.98 0.75
C ARG A 187 13.83 -12.70 -0.38
N GLY A 188 14.49 -13.07 -1.48
CA GLY A 188 13.84 -13.75 -2.60
C GLY A 188 13.04 -12.83 -3.53
N LEU A 189 13.27 -11.51 -3.49
CA LEU A 189 12.62 -10.51 -4.33
C LEU A 189 13.53 -10.11 -5.50
N PRO A 190 12.98 -9.88 -6.70
CA PRO A 190 13.77 -9.55 -7.88
C PRO A 190 14.09 -8.04 -8.00
N TRP A 191 13.55 -7.23 -7.08
CA TRP A 191 13.67 -5.78 -7.06
C TRP A 191 14.46 -5.35 -5.82
N GLU A 192 15.54 -4.62 -6.03
CA GLU A 192 16.27 -3.89 -4.99
C GLU A 192 15.69 -2.47 -4.88
N SER A 193 15.59 -1.93 -3.67
CA SER A 193 14.90 -0.65 -3.42
C SER A 193 15.77 0.34 -2.68
N VAL A 194 15.78 1.60 -3.13
CA VAL A 194 16.43 2.71 -2.44
C VAL A 194 15.47 3.89 -2.29
N PRO A 195 15.58 4.72 -1.22
CA PRO A 195 14.78 5.94 -1.10
C PRO A 195 15.00 6.89 -2.29
N PHE A 196 13.90 7.27 -2.95
CA PHE A 196 13.89 8.20 -4.07
C PHE A 196 13.68 9.64 -3.59
N LYS A 197 14.70 10.48 -3.76
CA LYS A 197 14.70 11.90 -3.36
C LYS A 197 15.18 12.79 -4.51
N HIS A 198 14.43 12.82 -5.61
CA HIS A 198 14.72 13.71 -6.73
C HIS A 198 14.03 15.08 -6.56
N PRO A 199 14.74 16.20 -6.75
CA PRO A 199 14.17 17.55 -6.56
C PRO A 199 13.22 17.99 -7.66
N SER A 200 13.19 17.30 -8.80
CA SER A 200 12.40 17.71 -9.98
C SER A 200 10.90 17.63 -9.74
N THR A 201 10.22 18.73 -9.95
CA THR A 201 8.76 18.87 -10.00
C THR A 201 8.35 19.49 -11.34
N PHE A 202 7.06 19.45 -11.68
CA PHE A 202 6.54 20.13 -12.87
C PHE A 202 6.81 21.65 -12.85
N ASP A 203 7.01 22.25 -11.68
CA ASP A 203 7.36 23.67 -11.54
C ASP A 203 8.82 23.96 -11.90
N THR A 204 9.72 23.04 -11.55
CA THR A 204 11.15 23.15 -11.88
C THR A 204 11.49 22.71 -13.31
N LEU A 205 10.58 22.00 -13.98
CA LEU A 205 10.81 21.43 -15.31
C LEU A 205 10.62 22.51 -16.39
N ALA A 206 11.68 22.77 -17.15
CA ALA A 206 11.64 23.70 -18.27
C ALA A 206 11.01 23.04 -19.50
N MET A 207 9.74 23.35 -19.76
CA MET A 207 9.01 22.88 -20.93
C MET A 207 7.89 23.86 -21.33
N ASP A 208 7.30 23.66 -22.50
CA ASP A 208 6.14 24.42 -22.96
C ASP A 208 4.98 24.31 -21.94
N PRO A 209 4.46 25.43 -21.40
CA PRO A 209 3.40 25.42 -20.39
C PRO A 209 2.13 24.73 -20.87
N VAL A 210 1.80 24.81 -22.16
CA VAL A 210 0.59 24.17 -22.71
C VAL A 210 0.73 22.65 -22.66
N LYS A 211 1.88 22.12 -23.11
CA LYS A 211 2.16 20.69 -23.03
C LYS A 211 2.26 20.19 -21.59
N LYS A 212 2.85 21.01 -20.70
CA LYS A 212 2.96 20.70 -19.27
C LYS A 212 1.58 20.47 -18.67
N GLN A 213 0.65 21.40 -18.92
CA GLN A 213 -0.71 21.31 -18.41
C GLN A 213 -1.44 20.09 -18.97
N GLN A 214 -1.33 19.82 -20.27
CA GLN A 214 -1.94 18.62 -20.88
C GLN A 214 -1.46 17.31 -20.24
N ILE A 215 -0.16 17.21 -19.93
CA ILE A 215 0.40 16.02 -19.27
C ILE A 215 -0.09 15.92 -17.82
N MET A 216 -0.13 17.03 -17.09
CA MET A 216 -0.63 17.04 -15.70
C MET A 216 -2.11 16.65 -15.63
N GLU A 217 -2.94 17.15 -16.56
CA GLU A 217 -4.36 16.78 -16.68
C GLU A 217 -4.51 15.29 -16.99
N ASP A 218 -3.77 14.75 -17.97
CA ASP A 218 -3.82 13.32 -18.30
C ASP A 218 -3.40 12.41 -17.13
N LEU A 219 -2.42 12.85 -16.34
CA LEU A 219 -1.96 12.13 -15.15
C LEU A 219 -3.01 12.13 -14.04
N THR A 220 -3.64 13.28 -13.80
CA THR A 220 -4.74 13.39 -12.82
C THR A 220 -5.93 12.53 -13.26
N ASP A 221 -6.36 12.65 -14.51
CA ASP A 221 -7.46 11.87 -15.07
C ASP A 221 -7.19 10.37 -14.94
N PHE A 222 -5.97 9.93 -15.26
CA PHE A 222 -5.57 8.54 -15.13
C PHE A 222 -5.63 8.05 -13.68
N ALA A 223 -5.20 8.86 -12.71
CA ALA A 223 -5.18 8.51 -11.30
C ALA A 223 -6.60 8.43 -10.69
N GLU A 224 -7.53 9.27 -11.14
CA GLU A 224 -8.91 9.33 -10.63
C GLU A 224 -9.84 8.32 -11.32
N CYS A 225 -9.53 7.89 -12.55
CA CYS A 225 -10.42 7.05 -13.35
C CYS A 225 -10.38 5.54 -13.02
N GLN A 226 -9.87 5.11 -11.85
CA GLN A 226 -9.83 3.69 -11.44
C GLN A 226 -11.15 2.95 -11.70
N SER A 227 -12.23 3.51 -11.15
CA SER A 227 -13.58 2.94 -11.21
C SER A 227 -14.11 2.81 -12.65
N PHE A 228 -13.66 3.68 -13.55
CA PHE A 228 -14.01 3.61 -14.97
C PHE A 228 -13.34 2.42 -15.66
N TYR A 229 -12.06 2.15 -15.38
CA TYR A 229 -11.35 0.99 -15.94
C TYR A 229 -11.94 -0.32 -15.42
N GLU A 230 -12.24 -0.39 -14.12
CA GLU A 230 -12.90 -1.54 -13.49
C GLU A 230 -14.27 -1.82 -14.11
N ARG A 231 -15.12 -0.79 -14.25
CA ARG A 231 -16.46 -0.92 -14.86
C ARG A 231 -16.41 -1.32 -16.33
N THR A 232 -15.39 -0.89 -17.07
CA THR A 232 -15.25 -1.20 -18.50
C THR A 232 -14.48 -2.51 -18.77
N GLY A 233 -13.94 -3.16 -17.73
CA GLY A 233 -13.13 -4.37 -17.84
C GLY A 233 -11.81 -4.16 -18.60
N ARG A 234 -11.34 -2.92 -18.71
CA ARG A 234 -10.10 -2.58 -19.41
C ARG A 234 -8.93 -2.61 -18.42
N ALA A 235 -7.77 -3.04 -18.90
CA ALA A 235 -6.54 -2.96 -18.11
C ALA A 235 -6.23 -1.50 -17.77
N TRP A 236 -6.11 -1.19 -16.48
CA TRP A 236 -5.79 0.15 -15.99
C TRP A 236 -4.28 0.39 -16.08
N LYS A 237 -3.86 0.95 -17.22
CA LYS A 237 -2.46 1.26 -17.53
C LYS A 237 -2.37 2.46 -18.46
N ARG A 238 -1.29 3.24 -18.36
CA ARG A 238 -1.01 4.38 -19.23
C ARG A 238 0.44 4.34 -19.70
N GLY A 239 0.65 4.46 -21.00
CA GLY A 239 1.99 4.50 -21.60
C GLY A 239 2.34 5.91 -22.09
N TYR A 240 3.55 6.36 -21.80
CA TYR A 240 4.15 7.58 -22.34
C TYR A 240 5.45 7.21 -23.05
N LEU A 241 5.71 7.86 -24.18
CA LEU A 241 6.95 7.75 -24.93
C LEU A 241 7.64 9.11 -24.89
N LEU A 242 8.78 9.20 -24.22
CA LEU A 242 9.60 10.41 -24.19
C LEU A 242 10.76 10.20 -25.17
N TYR A 243 10.84 11.08 -26.17
CA TYR A 243 11.89 11.03 -27.19
C TYR A 243 12.54 12.40 -27.36
N GLY A 244 13.81 12.38 -27.75
CA GLY A 244 14.59 13.58 -28.05
C GLY A 244 16.06 13.43 -27.66
N PRO A 245 16.89 14.44 -28.00
CA PRO A 245 18.33 14.40 -27.75
C PRO A 245 18.70 14.07 -26.29
N PRO A 246 19.88 13.46 -26.03
CA PRO A 246 20.36 13.30 -24.67
C PRO A 246 20.48 14.66 -23.98
N GLY A 247 20.14 14.73 -22.70
CA GLY A 247 20.21 15.97 -21.91
C GLY A 247 18.99 16.89 -22.00
N THR A 248 17.91 16.52 -22.69
CA THR A 248 16.65 17.29 -22.74
C THR A 248 15.75 17.13 -21.51
N GLY A 249 16.23 16.47 -20.46
CA GLY A 249 15.50 16.35 -19.20
C GLY A 249 14.43 15.27 -19.16
N LYS A 250 14.48 14.24 -20.01
CA LYS A 250 13.52 13.12 -20.01
C LYS A 250 13.45 12.39 -18.65
N SER A 251 14.58 12.00 -18.09
CA SER A 251 14.64 11.42 -16.73
C SER A 251 14.17 12.41 -15.64
N SER A 252 14.40 13.72 -15.83
CA SER A 252 13.86 14.76 -14.93
C SER A 252 12.33 14.90 -15.04
N MET A 253 11.76 14.68 -16.22
CA MET A 253 10.32 14.63 -16.44
C MET A 253 9.70 13.40 -15.77
N ILE A 254 10.32 12.22 -15.87
CA ILE A 254 9.90 11.02 -15.14
C ILE A 254 9.88 11.27 -13.64
N ALA A 255 10.95 11.87 -13.11
CA ALA A 255 11.03 12.23 -11.70
C ALA A 255 9.92 13.21 -11.29
N ALA A 256 9.60 14.20 -12.13
CA ALA A 256 8.50 15.14 -11.90
C ALA A 256 7.13 14.44 -11.89
N MET A 257 6.89 13.49 -12.81
CA MET A 257 5.67 12.68 -12.85
C MET A 257 5.52 11.82 -11.59
N ALA A 258 6.60 11.15 -11.16
CA ALA A 258 6.61 10.34 -9.94
C ALA A 258 6.34 11.18 -8.68
N ASN A 259 6.93 12.37 -8.61
CA ASN A 259 6.72 13.32 -7.51
C ASN A 259 5.28 13.87 -7.50
N TYR A 260 4.71 14.16 -8.67
CA TYR A 260 3.33 14.63 -8.81
C TYR A 260 2.31 13.56 -8.41
N LEU A 261 2.44 12.34 -8.92
CA LEU A 261 1.54 11.23 -8.63
C LEU A 261 1.77 10.57 -7.25
N ARG A 262 2.94 10.82 -6.64
CA ARG A 262 3.43 10.12 -5.43
C ARG A 262 3.57 8.60 -5.65
N TYR A 263 4.08 8.21 -6.82
CA TYR A 263 4.26 6.81 -7.19
C TYR A 263 5.72 6.39 -7.01
N ASP A 264 5.93 5.11 -6.74
CA ASP A 264 7.26 4.51 -6.73
C ASP A 264 7.77 4.34 -8.16
N ILE A 265 9.09 4.40 -8.35
CA ILE A 265 9.71 4.24 -9.68
C ILE A 265 10.36 2.86 -9.75
N TYR A 266 10.12 2.14 -10.84
CA TYR A 266 10.77 0.89 -11.19
C TYR A 266 11.59 1.11 -12.44
N ASP A 267 12.89 1.25 -12.26
CA ASP A 267 13.84 1.31 -13.35
C ASP A 267 14.18 -0.11 -13.81
N LEU A 268 13.67 -0.46 -15.00
CA LEU A 268 13.83 -1.78 -15.59
C LEU A 268 14.97 -1.74 -16.60
N GLU A 269 16.11 -2.28 -16.18
CA GLU A 269 17.25 -2.46 -17.06
C GLU A 269 17.08 -3.74 -17.90
N LEU A 270 16.64 -3.58 -19.16
CA LEU A 270 16.38 -4.69 -20.08
C LEU A 270 17.62 -5.55 -20.38
N THR A 271 18.82 -4.99 -20.26
CA THR A 271 20.08 -5.71 -20.55
C THR A 271 20.33 -6.86 -19.57
N GLU A 272 19.81 -6.76 -18.35
CA GLU A 272 19.99 -7.76 -17.31
C GLU A 272 18.94 -8.88 -17.37
N VAL A 273 17.86 -8.68 -18.13
CA VAL A 273 16.76 -9.64 -18.27
C VAL A 273 17.07 -10.68 -19.35
N LYS A 274 17.22 -11.94 -18.96
CA LYS A 274 17.67 -13.01 -19.87
C LYS A 274 16.51 -13.70 -20.62
N SER A 275 15.29 -13.62 -20.10
CA SER A 275 14.13 -14.34 -20.66
C SER A 275 12.81 -13.58 -20.52
N ASN A 276 11.86 -13.85 -21.42
CA ASN A 276 10.49 -13.31 -21.33
C ASN A 276 9.75 -13.76 -20.05
N SER A 277 10.05 -14.97 -19.56
CA SER A 277 9.50 -15.47 -18.30
C SER A 277 9.97 -14.65 -17.10
N GLU A 278 11.23 -14.22 -17.12
CA GLU A 278 11.82 -13.37 -16.08
C GLU A 278 11.23 -11.96 -16.14
N LEU A 279 11.11 -11.37 -17.33
CA LEU A 279 10.41 -10.11 -17.54
C LEU A 279 8.99 -10.16 -16.99
N ARG A 280 8.24 -11.23 -17.31
CA ARG A 280 6.88 -11.40 -16.80
C ARG A 280 6.85 -11.52 -15.28
N LYS A 281 7.83 -12.22 -14.68
CA LYS A 281 7.94 -12.37 -13.23
C LYS A 281 8.27 -11.04 -12.54
N LEU A 282 9.12 -10.20 -13.15
CA LEU A 282 9.43 -8.85 -12.68
C LEU A 282 8.16 -7.99 -12.66
N LEU A 283 7.45 -7.93 -13.79
CA LEU A 283 6.20 -7.15 -13.93
C LEU A 283 5.10 -7.63 -12.97
N MET A 284 4.99 -8.94 -12.74
CA MET A 284 4.03 -9.49 -11.77
C MET A 284 4.37 -9.18 -10.31
N LYS A 285 5.64 -8.85 -10.02
CA LYS A 285 6.12 -8.51 -8.67
C LYS A 285 6.25 -7.00 -8.44
N THR A 286 5.85 -6.18 -9.41
CA THR A 286 5.75 -4.72 -9.26
C THR A 286 4.55 -4.36 -8.38
N SER A 287 4.69 -3.35 -7.53
CA SER A 287 3.60 -2.87 -6.67
C SER A 287 2.59 -2.01 -7.44
N SER A 288 1.36 -1.93 -6.91
CA SER A 288 0.35 -0.99 -7.38
C SER A 288 0.79 0.47 -7.20
N LYS A 289 0.31 1.37 -8.06
CA LYS A 289 0.65 2.82 -8.09
C LYS A 289 2.16 3.06 -8.24
N SER A 290 2.70 2.58 -9.35
CA SER A 290 4.12 2.63 -9.71
C SER A 290 4.36 3.12 -11.14
N ILE A 291 5.54 3.65 -11.40
CA ILE A 291 5.99 4.07 -12.73
C ILE A 291 7.11 3.14 -13.13
N ILE A 292 6.89 2.32 -14.17
CA ILE A 292 7.93 1.48 -14.75
C ILE A 292 8.61 2.27 -15.87
N VAL A 293 9.91 2.46 -15.73
CA VAL A 293 10.79 3.13 -16.68
C VAL A 293 11.57 2.07 -17.44
N ILE A 294 11.62 2.19 -18.76
CA ILE A 294 12.40 1.34 -19.63
C ILE A 294 13.30 2.25 -20.44
N GLU A 295 14.58 2.34 -20.05
CA GLU A 295 15.60 3.11 -20.77
C GLU A 295 16.24 2.27 -21.90
N ASP A 296 16.83 2.96 -22.89
CA ASP A 296 17.70 2.39 -23.93
C ASP A 296 17.13 1.21 -24.75
N ILE A 297 15.87 1.32 -25.16
CA ILE A 297 15.20 0.27 -25.96
C ILE A 297 15.91 0.04 -27.30
N ASP A 298 16.48 1.10 -27.88
CA ASP A 298 17.21 1.06 -29.15
C ASP A 298 18.50 0.22 -29.10
N CYS A 299 19.14 0.14 -27.92
CA CYS A 299 20.36 -0.61 -27.72
C CYS A 299 20.10 -2.13 -27.72
N SER A 300 18.97 -2.57 -27.16
CA SER A 300 18.59 -3.99 -27.07
C SER A 300 18.29 -4.63 -28.44
N ILE A 301 17.69 -3.87 -29.36
CA ILE A 301 17.33 -4.34 -30.70
C ILE A 301 18.60 -4.51 -31.56
N ASN A 302 19.58 -3.62 -31.40
CA ASN A 302 20.84 -3.65 -32.14
C ASN A 302 21.78 -4.80 -31.72
N LEU A 303 21.81 -5.16 -30.44
CA LEU A 303 22.54 -6.33 -29.94
C LEU A 303 22.05 -7.64 -30.60
N THR A 304 20.73 -7.75 -30.80
CA THR A 304 20.12 -8.92 -31.45
C THR A 304 20.47 -9.00 -32.94
N ASN A 305 20.58 -7.87 -33.63
CA ASN A 305 20.94 -7.80 -35.05
C ASN A 305 22.44 -8.03 -35.32
N ARG A 306 23.33 -7.64 -34.40
CA ARG A 306 24.78 -7.96 -34.53
C ARG A 306 25.05 -9.46 -34.44
N ASN A 307 24.35 -10.16 -33.54
CA ASN A 307 24.50 -11.61 -33.41
C ASN A 307 24.00 -12.40 -34.63
N LYS A 308 23.10 -11.85 -35.44
CA LYS A 308 22.71 -12.44 -36.74
C LYS A 308 23.74 -12.22 -37.85
N LYS A 309 24.54 -11.15 -37.80
CA LYS A 309 25.55 -10.85 -38.82
C LYS A 309 26.86 -11.61 -38.64
N GLN A 310 27.10 -12.24 -37.49
CA GLN A 310 28.31 -13.03 -37.25
C GLN A 310 28.20 -14.51 -37.67
N SER A 311 27.04 -14.98 -38.14
CA SER A 311 26.84 -16.38 -38.55
C SER A 311 26.80 -16.62 -40.06
N THR A 312 27.29 -15.69 -40.88
CA THR A 312 27.45 -15.89 -42.34
C THR A 312 28.78 -15.31 -42.81
N GLY A 313 29.84 -16.10 -42.64
CA GLY A 313 31.13 -15.85 -43.24
C GLY A 313 31.83 -17.17 -43.56
N SER A 314 31.56 -17.72 -44.75
CA SER A 314 32.57 -18.37 -45.60
C SER A 314 31.94 -18.93 -46.89
N TYR A 315 32.66 -18.69 -48.00
CA TYR A 315 32.64 -19.29 -49.34
C TYR A 315 32.12 -18.43 -50.51
N ASN A 316 32.99 -18.43 -51.54
CA ASN A 316 33.07 -17.58 -52.73
C ASN A 316 31.99 -17.86 -53.79
N GLU A 317 31.74 -16.82 -54.60
CA GLU A 317 31.05 -16.74 -55.91
C GLU A 317 31.51 -17.76 -56.99
N PRO A 318 30.91 -17.81 -58.21
CA PRO A 318 29.66 -17.21 -58.74
C PRO A 318 28.80 -18.16 -59.61
N GLU A 319 27.53 -17.84 -59.88
CA GLU A 319 26.89 -18.15 -61.19
C GLU A 319 25.59 -17.36 -61.44
N MET A 320 25.49 -16.81 -62.66
CA MET A 320 24.30 -16.21 -63.25
C MET A 320 23.22 -17.28 -63.51
N LEU A 321 21.93 -16.94 -63.36
CA LEU A 321 20.89 -17.12 -64.40
C LEU A 321 19.50 -16.66 -63.95
N THR A 322 18.88 -15.96 -64.88
CA THR A 322 17.47 -15.61 -65.14
C THR A 322 16.39 -16.56 -64.63
N GLY A 323 15.21 -16.03 -64.26
CA GLY A 323 13.99 -16.83 -64.19
C GLY A 323 12.77 -16.17 -63.53
N SER A 324 11.76 -15.91 -64.35
CA SER A 324 10.41 -15.38 -64.09
C SER A 324 9.41 -16.38 -63.45
N GLY A 325 8.31 -15.85 -62.87
CA GLY A 325 7.01 -16.55 -62.67
C GLY A 325 6.65 -16.79 -61.19
N LEU A 326 5.63 -16.13 -60.62
CA LEU A 326 4.18 -16.46 -60.66
C LEU A 326 3.82 -17.83 -60.04
N GLY A 327 2.97 -17.83 -59.02
CA GLY A 327 2.22 -19.03 -58.62
C GLY A 327 1.89 -19.12 -57.13
N ASP A 328 0.60 -19.05 -56.82
CA ASP A 328 -0.01 -18.97 -55.50
C ASP A 328 -0.01 -20.28 -54.69
N ASP A 329 -0.19 -20.05 -53.38
CA ASP A 329 -1.05 -20.78 -52.44
C ASP A 329 -0.73 -22.20 -51.92
N PHE A 330 -0.90 -22.24 -50.58
CA PHE A 330 -1.56 -23.27 -49.77
C PHE A 330 -0.72 -24.15 -48.83
N ALA A 331 -1.17 -24.12 -47.58
CA ALA A 331 -1.11 -25.14 -46.52
C ALA A 331 0.03 -25.09 -45.48
N ARG A 332 -0.37 -24.63 -44.28
CA ARG A 332 -0.21 -25.27 -42.96
C ARG A 332 1.11 -25.97 -42.67
N GLY A 333 1.84 -25.44 -41.68
CA GLY A 333 2.79 -26.23 -40.92
C GLY A 333 3.62 -25.39 -39.97
N PHE A 334 3.42 -25.62 -38.69
CA PHE A 334 4.29 -25.24 -37.58
C PHE A 334 5.76 -25.01 -37.99
N LEU A 335 6.33 -23.88 -37.57
CA LEU A 335 7.65 -23.87 -36.97
C LEU A 335 7.82 -22.61 -36.10
N CYS A 336 7.85 -22.90 -34.80
CA CYS A 336 8.32 -22.06 -33.72
C CYS A 336 9.66 -21.40 -34.07
N SER A 337 9.72 -20.06 -34.07
CA SER A 337 10.97 -19.33 -33.89
C SER A 337 10.71 -17.94 -33.29
N ARG A 338 11.11 -17.83 -32.02
CA ARG A 338 11.56 -16.62 -31.31
C ARG A 338 11.12 -15.28 -31.91
N ARG A 339 9.94 -14.81 -31.52
CA ARG A 339 9.54 -13.39 -31.60
C ARG A 339 9.30 -12.87 -30.19
N ILE A 340 10.24 -12.08 -29.67
CA ILE A 340 9.90 -11.07 -28.66
C ILE A 340 9.06 -10.04 -29.41
N THR A 341 7.77 -9.95 -29.09
CA THR A 341 6.87 -9.00 -29.74
C THR A 341 6.87 -7.68 -28.99
N LEU A 342 7.93 -6.89 -29.21
CA LEU A 342 7.91 -5.42 -29.10
C LEU A 342 7.24 -4.86 -30.38
N ARG A 343 6.02 -5.34 -30.64
CA ARG A 343 5.02 -4.94 -31.66
C ARG A 343 3.71 -5.65 -31.27
N SER A 344 3.35 -5.65 -29.98
CA SER A 344 2.50 -4.59 -29.40
C SER A 344 3.17 -3.24 -29.07
N LEU A 345 4.50 -3.12 -29.15
CA LEU A 345 5.26 -1.86 -29.10
C LEU A 345 5.72 -1.42 -30.51
N ILE A 346 4.75 -0.99 -31.33
CA ILE A 346 4.78 0.15 -32.29
C ILE A 346 6.19 0.55 -32.81
N LEU A 347 6.62 0.07 -33.98
CA LEU A 347 6.75 0.81 -35.26
C LEU A 347 7.89 1.87 -35.34
N HIS A 348 8.97 1.49 -36.04
CA HIS A 348 9.92 2.30 -36.83
C HIS A 348 10.05 3.81 -36.51
N CYS A 349 11.15 4.23 -35.88
CA CYS A 349 12.08 5.25 -36.40
C CYS A 349 13.31 5.40 -35.50
N LEU A 350 14.40 5.93 -36.05
CA LEU A 350 15.66 6.22 -35.36
C LEU A 350 15.51 7.45 -34.45
N GLU A 351 15.67 7.30 -33.13
CA GLU A 351 16.38 8.19 -32.18
C GLU A 351 15.93 7.92 -30.73
N VAL A 352 16.93 7.77 -29.83
CA VAL A 352 16.88 7.49 -28.38
C VAL A 352 15.48 7.59 -27.73
N GLU A 353 14.83 6.45 -27.55
CA GLU A 353 13.51 6.31 -26.93
C GLU A 353 13.56 5.88 -25.45
N GLU A 354 12.88 6.61 -24.55
CA GLU A 354 12.54 6.17 -23.19
C GLU A 354 11.03 5.84 -23.14
N TRP A 355 10.67 4.58 -22.81
CA TRP A 355 9.27 4.22 -22.54
C TRP A 355 8.98 4.31 -21.06
N ILE A 356 7.88 4.98 -20.73
CA ILE A 356 7.29 5.01 -19.41
C ILE A 356 6.00 4.22 -19.49
N CYS A 357 5.88 3.16 -18.70
CA CYS A 357 4.62 2.51 -18.45
C CYS A 357 4.19 2.80 -17.01
N ILE A 358 3.18 3.64 -16.85
CA ILE A 358 2.57 3.87 -15.55
C ILE A 358 1.60 2.72 -15.29
N TYR A 359 1.91 1.97 -14.24
CA TYR A 359 1.08 0.89 -13.73
C TYR A 359 0.44 1.33 -12.43
N THR A 360 -0.86 1.12 -12.31
CA THR A 360 -1.60 1.31 -11.05
C THR A 360 -1.96 -0.02 -10.44
#